data_AF-A0AAU9T866-F1
#
_entry.id   AF-A0AAU9T866-F1
#
_cell.length_a   1.000
_cell.length_b   1.000
_cell.length_c   1.000
_cell.angle_alpha   90.00
_cell.angle_beta   90.00
_cell.angle_gamma   90.00
#
_symmetry.space_group_name_H-M   'P 1'
#
loop_
_entity.id
_entity.type
_entity.pdbx_description
1 polymer ?
#
loop_
_entity_poly.entity_id
_entity_poly.type
_entity_poly.pdbx_seq_one_letter_code
_entity_poly.pdbx_strand_id
1 'polypeptide(L)'
;MTLSEIKESRTQKVREEIFSRYDSRTTIFSPEGRLYQVEYAMEAIGNAGSAIGILAKDGVVLIGEKKVTSKLLQTSTSTEKMYKIDDHVACAVAGIMSDANILINTARVQAQRYTFMYQEPMPVEQLVQSLCDTKQGYTQFGGLRPFGVSFLFAGWDKNHGFQLYMSDPSGNYSGWKAAAIIGMIHVASPSLCVRVYFYVVMN
;
A
#
# COMPACT_ATOMS: atom_id res chain seq x y z
N MET A 1 -33.55 34.25 -5.75
CA MET A 1 -32.73 33.52 -4.76
C MET A 1 -33.29 33.83 -3.38
N THR A 2 -33.77 32.83 -2.66
CA THR A 2 -34.37 32.98 -1.33
C THR A 2 -33.30 33.27 -0.28
N LEU A 3 -33.65 33.89 0.86
CA LEU A 3 -32.69 34.17 1.95
C LEU A 3 -32.04 32.89 2.52
N SER A 4 -32.74 31.77 2.45
CA SER A 4 -32.23 30.42 2.76
C SER A 4 -31.13 29.99 1.79
N GLU A 5 -31.34 30.14 0.49
CA GLU A 5 -30.33 29.80 -0.54
C GLU A 5 -29.06 30.66 -0.41
N ILE A 6 -29.20 31.94 -0.03
CA ILE A 6 -28.06 32.84 0.20
C ILE A 6 -27.26 32.43 1.45
N LYS A 7 -27.95 32.02 2.52
CA LYS A 7 -27.30 31.52 3.75
C LYS A 7 -26.57 30.21 3.49
N GLU A 8 -27.20 29.30 2.75
CA GLU A 8 -26.64 28.01 2.40
C GLU A 8 -25.42 28.16 1.48
N SER A 9 -25.52 29.00 0.44
CA SER A 9 -24.39 29.37 -0.43
C SER A 9 -23.21 29.99 0.35
N ARG A 10 -23.47 30.90 1.29
CA ARG A 10 -22.40 31.46 2.15
C ARG A 10 -21.76 30.41 3.04
N THR A 11 -22.57 29.51 3.61
CA THR A 11 -22.07 28.44 4.49
C THR A 11 -21.23 27.43 3.71
N GLN A 12 -21.65 27.10 2.48
CA GLN A 12 -20.89 26.27 1.53
C GLN A 12 -19.52 26.89 1.22
N LYS A 13 -19.50 28.18 0.88
CA LYS A 13 -18.28 28.90 0.50
C LYS A 13 -17.26 28.98 1.64
N VAL A 14 -17.74 29.19 2.87
CA VAL A 14 -16.88 29.17 4.08
C VAL A 14 -16.33 27.76 4.32
N ARG A 15 -17.13 26.71 4.12
CA ARG A 15 -16.65 25.32 4.23
C ARG A 15 -15.58 24.99 3.19
N GLU A 16 -15.77 25.44 1.95
CA GLU A 16 -14.78 25.28 0.87
C GLU A 16 -13.46 26.01 1.17
N GLU A 17 -13.52 27.23 1.70
CA GLU A 17 -12.31 27.98 2.11
C GLU A 17 -11.58 27.32 3.29
N ILE A 18 -12.32 26.83 4.28
CA ILE A 18 -11.75 26.07 5.40
C ILE A 18 -11.06 24.81 4.86
N PHE A 19 -11.76 24.01 4.04
CA PHE A 19 -11.22 22.79 3.46
C PHE A 19 -9.93 23.03 2.65
N SER A 20 -9.93 24.06 1.80
CA SER A 20 -8.76 24.45 0.99
C SER A 20 -7.51 24.79 1.82
N ARG A 21 -7.69 25.38 3.02
CA ARG A 21 -6.55 25.73 3.89
C ARG A 21 -5.87 24.51 4.50
N TYR A 22 -6.65 23.52 4.92
CA TYR A 22 -6.13 22.30 5.56
C TYR A 22 -5.61 21.27 4.55
N ASP A 23 -6.04 21.36 3.29
CA ASP A 23 -5.59 20.46 2.23
C ASP A 23 -4.24 20.86 1.61
N SER A 24 -3.88 22.15 1.66
CA SER A 24 -2.68 22.68 1.00
C SER A 24 -1.34 22.13 1.52
N ARG A 25 -1.30 21.55 2.72
CA ARG A 25 -0.08 21.01 3.32
C ARG A 25 -0.28 19.58 3.79
N THR A 26 0.76 18.78 3.64
CA THR A 26 0.73 17.32 3.86
C THR A 26 0.64 16.88 5.31
N THR A 27 1.05 17.74 6.25
CA THR A 27 1.17 17.41 7.68
C THR A 27 0.23 18.23 8.58
N ILE A 28 -0.77 18.88 7.99
CA ILE A 28 -1.76 19.66 8.76
C ILE A 28 -2.99 18.81 9.02
N PHE A 29 -3.37 18.70 10.29
CA PHE A 29 -4.63 18.08 10.69
C PHE A 29 -5.82 18.99 10.36
N SER A 30 -6.88 18.40 9.83
CA SER A 30 -8.17 19.05 9.68
C SER A 30 -8.82 19.31 11.05
N PRO A 31 -9.85 20.17 11.14
CA PRO A 31 -10.62 20.37 12.37
C PRO A 31 -11.21 19.08 12.95
N GLU A 32 -11.44 18.06 12.12
CA GLU A 32 -11.93 16.74 12.51
C GLU A 32 -10.80 15.77 12.93
N GLY A 33 -9.54 16.21 12.90
CA GLY A 33 -8.37 15.40 13.26
C GLY A 33 -7.88 14.48 12.15
N ARG A 34 -8.18 14.77 10.88
CA ARG A 34 -7.82 13.94 9.73
C ARG A 34 -6.66 14.54 8.93
N LEU A 35 -5.90 13.69 8.23
CA LEU A 35 -4.86 14.11 7.28
C LEU A 35 -5.36 13.87 5.86
N TYR A 36 -5.94 14.89 5.22
CA TYR A 36 -6.58 14.75 3.91
C TYR A 36 -5.62 14.23 2.83
N GLN A 37 -4.35 14.63 2.85
CA GLN A 37 -3.35 14.16 1.88
C GLN A 37 -3.09 12.64 1.98
N VAL A 38 -3.24 12.04 3.16
CA VAL A 38 -3.16 10.57 3.33
C VAL A 38 -4.42 9.89 2.79
N GLU A 39 -5.58 10.51 2.99
CA GLU A 39 -6.85 9.98 2.49
C GLU A 39 -6.93 10.02 0.96
N TYR A 40 -6.38 11.07 0.35
CA TYR A 40 -6.25 11.13 -1.10
C TYR A 40 -5.31 10.07 -1.65
N ALA A 41 -4.22 9.77 -0.94
CA ALA A 41 -3.34 8.68 -1.32
C ALA A 41 -4.07 7.32 -1.24
N MET A 42 -4.87 7.10 -0.20
CA MET A 42 -5.72 5.92 -0.06
C MET A 42 -6.76 5.80 -1.17
N GLU A 43 -7.44 6.89 -1.51
CA GLU A 43 -8.42 6.92 -2.60
C GLU A 43 -7.75 6.69 -3.97
N ALA A 44 -6.56 7.24 -4.19
CA ALA A 44 -5.79 7.01 -5.40
C ALA A 44 -5.37 5.54 -5.57
N ILE A 45 -5.03 4.85 -4.47
CA ILE A 45 -4.74 3.41 -4.47
C ILE A 45 -5.99 2.61 -4.80
N GLY A 46 -7.15 3.08 -4.34
CA GLY A 46 -8.45 2.56 -4.72
C GLY A 46 -8.72 2.59 -6.23
N ASN A 47 -7.92 3.27 -7.06
CA ASN A 47 -8.05 3.21 -8.52
C ASN A 47 -6.98 2.31 -9.20
N ALA A 48 -5.99 1.84 -8.44
CA ALA A 48 -4.96 0.94 -8.95
C ALA A 48 -5.51 -0.47 -9.21
N GLY A 49 -4.80 -1.32 -9.96
CA GLY A 49 -5.25 -2.70 -10.12
C GLY A 49 -5.04 -3.52 -8.84
N SER A 50 -5.93 -4.48 -8.61
CA SER A 50 -6.08 -5.16 -7.32
C SER A 50 -4.91 -6.09 -6.97
N ALA A 51 -4.69 -6.30 -5.68
CA ALA A 51 -3.77 -7.29 -5.12
C ALA A 51 -4.45 -8.06 -3.97
N ILE A 52 -4.24 -9.37 -3.89
CA ILE A 52 -4.84 -10.26 -2.90
C ILE A 52 -3.73 -11.12 -2.28
N GLY A 53 -3.80 -11.31 -0.97
CA GLY A 53 -2.92 -12.19 -0.21
C GLY A 53 -3.74 -13.17 0.62
N ILE A 54 -3.33 -14.45 0.63
CA ILE A 54 -3.97 -15.51 1.41
C ILE A 54 -2.90 -16.29 2.16
N LEU A 55 -3.03 -16.34 3.48
CA LEU A 55 -2.22 -17.15 4.38
C LEU A 55 -2.84 -18.54 4.52
N ALA A 56 -2.08 -19.57 4.17
CA ALA A 56 -2.42 -20.97 4.38
C ALA A 56 -1.50 -21.58 5.45
N LYS A 57 -1.78 -22.84 5.83
CA LYS A 57 -0.95 -23.57 6.80
C LYS A 57 0.46 -23.84 6.26
N ASP A 58 0.55 -24.14 4.97
CA ASP A 58 1.77 -24.61 4.32
C ASP A 58 2.45 -23.55 3.44
N GLY A 59 1.92 -22.32 3.44
CA GLY A 59 2.48 -21.24 2.63
C GLY A 59 1.64 -19.96 2.61
N VAL A 60 2.17 -18.95 1.92
CA VAL A 60 1.43 -17.70 1.63
C VAL A 60 1.39 -17.50 0.12
N VAL A 61 0.22 -17.11 -0.37
CA VAL A 61 -0.03 -16.84 -1.78
C VAL A 61 -0.33 -15.37 -1.97
N LEU A 62 0.42 -14.72 -2.86
CA LEU A 62 0.12 -13.38 -3.36
C LEU A 62 -0.38 -13.46 -4.80
N ILE A 63 -1.41 -12.66 -5.09
CA ILE A 63 -2.11 -12.57 -6.36
C ILE A 63 -2.18 -11.10 -6.76
N GLY A 64 -1.70 -10.76 -7.95
CA GLY A 64 -1.78 -9.41 -8.50
C GLY A 64 -2.57 -9.37 -9.81
N GLU A 65 -3.49 -8.42 -9.93
CA GLU A 65 -4.18 -8.12 -11.19
C GLU A 65 -3.25 -7.36 -12.13
N LYS A 66 -2.96 -7.94 -13.31
CA LYS A 66 -2.25 -7.23 -14.39
C LYS A 66 -3.27 -6.66 -15.40
N LYS A 67 -3.43 -5.33 -15.39
CA LYS A 67 -4.22 -4.62 -16.42
C LYS A 67 -3.38 -4.48 -17.69
N VAL A 68 -3.76 -5.18 -18.75
CA VAL A 68 -3.10 -5.08 -20.06
C VAL A 68 -3.66 -3.87 -20.80
N THR A 69 -2.89 -2.80 -20.89
CA THR A 69 -3.32 -1.54 -21.55
C THR A 69 -3.23 -1.60 -23.07
N SER A 70 -2.35 -2.43 -23.63
CA SER A 70 -2.18 -2.61 -25.07
C SER A 70 -1.72 -4.02 -25.39
N LYS A 71 -2.19 -4.55 -26.53
CA LYS A 71 -1.71 -5.83 -27.10
C LYS A 71 -0.23 -5.78 -27.50
N LEU A 72 0.33 -4.57 -27.66
CA LEU A 72 1.74 -4.35 -27.98
C LEU A 72 2.62 -4.25 -26.73
N LEU A 73 2.02 -4.13 -25.53
CA LEU A 73 2.78 -4.13 -24.30
C LEU A 73 3.44 -5.50 -24.16
N GLN A 74 4.77 -5.51 -24.03
CA GLN A 74 5.52 -6.74 -23.88
C GLN A 74 4.93 -7.53 -22.70
N THR A 75 4.33 -8.67 -23.01
CA THR A 75 3.87 -9.61 -21.98
C THR A 75 5.10 -10.36 -21.49
N SER A 76 6.06 -9.63 -20.93
CA SER A 76 7.22 -10.23 -20.33
C SER A 76 6.77 -11.10 -19.15
N THR A 77 7.52 -12.16 -18.89
CA THR A 77 7.35 -13.08 -17.76
C THR A 77 7.50 -12.36 -16.40
N SER A 78 7.95 -11.10 -16.42
CA SER A 78 8.17 -10.28 -15.24
C SER A 78 6.85 -9.77 -14.67
N THR A 79 6.64 -10.04 -13.39
CA THR A 79 5.48 -9.61 -12.61
C THR A 79 5.61 -8.13 -12.26
N GLU A 80 4.87 -7.26 -12.94
CA GLU A 80 4.91 -5.80 -12.72
C GLU A 80 4.49 -5.35 -11.31
N LYS A 81 3.89 -6.23 -10.51
CA LYS A 81 3.34 -5.88 -9.18
C LYS A 81 3.84 -6.73 -8.03
N MET A 82 4.60 -7.79 -8.32
CA MET A 82 5.12 -8.68 -7.29
C MET A 82 6.63 -8.66 -7.32
N TYR A 83 7.21 -8.48 -6.15
CA TYR A 83 8.63 -8.24 -5.98
C TYR A 83 9.16 -9.11 -4.87
N LYS A 84 10.27 -9.80 -5.14
CA LYS A 84 11.08 -10.43 -4.11
C LYS A 84 11.87 -9.35 -3.37
N ILE A 85 11.75 -9.30 -2.04
CA ILE A 85 12.54 -8.40 -1.18
C ILE A 85 13.77 -9.16 -0.67
N ASP A 86 13.57 -10.36 -0.16
CA ASP A 86 14.63 -11.26 0.29
C ASP A 86 14.26 -12.71 -0.07
N ASP A 87 15.10 -13.69 0.25
CA ASP A 87 14.84 -15.11 -0.02
C ASP A 87 13.56 -15.62 0.65
N HIS A 88 13.25 -15.12 1.84
CA HIS A 88 12.09 -15.50 2.65
C HIS A 88 10.95 -14.49 2.64
N VAL A 89 11.07 -13.37 1.89
CA VAL A 89 10.07 -12.29 1.86
C VAL A 89 9.82 -11.78 0.45
N ALA A 90 8.53 -11.70 0.10
CA ALA A 90 8.05 -11.05 -1.11
C ALA A 90 6.91 -10.08 -0.81
N CYS A 91 6.65 -9.16 -1.72
CA CYS A 91 5.53 -8.24 -1.61
C CYS A 91 4.77 -8.08 -2.92
N ALA A 92 3.47 -7.86 -2.80
CA ALA A 92 2.62 -7.36 -3.86
C ALA A 92 2.30 -5.87 -3.61
N VAL A 93 2.18 -5.12 -4.69
CA VAL A 93 2.06 -3.66 -4.68
C VAL A 93 0.75 -3.24 -5.32
N ALA A 94 0.07 -2.26 -4.70
CA ALA A 94 -1.02 -1.53 -5.29
C ALA A 94 -0.82 -0.02 -5.08
N GLY A 95 -0.97 0.77 -6.15
CA GLY A 95 -0.77 2.22 -6.14
C GLY A 95 0.24 2.69 -7.18
N ILE A 96 0.96 3.76 -6.86
CA ILE A 96 1.97 4.39 -7.72
C ILE A 96 3.24 3.53 -7.76
N MET A 97 3.56 2.98 -8.93
CA MET A 97 4.71 2.06 -9.09
C MET A 97 6.08 2.73 -8.84
N SER A 98 6.23 4.02 -9.15
CA SER A 98 7.48 4.74 -8.87
C SER A 98 7.78 4.84 -7.37
N ASP A 99 6.74 5.12 -6.58
CA ASP A 99 6.81 5.17 -5.12
C ASP A 99 7.14 3.79 -4.55
N ALA A 100 6.50 2.76 -5.11
CA ALA A 100 6.74 1.38 -4.71
C ALA A 100 8.21 0.96 -4.92
N ASN A 101 8.79 1.27 -6.08
CA ASN A 101 10.18 0.89 -6.39
C ASN A 101 11.18 1.49 -5.40
N ILE A 102 10.98 2.73 -4.96
CA ILE A 102 11.83 3.38 -3.95
C ILE A 102 11.75 2.62 -2.63
N LEU A 103 10.53 2.31 -2.17
CA LEU A 103 10.31 1.58 -0.92
C LEU A 103 10.81 0.14 -0.98
N ILE A 104 10.63 -0.56 -2.11
CA ILE A 104 11.15 -1.92 -2.30
C ILE A 104 12.68 -1.94 -2.23
N ASN A 105 13.34 -1.00 -2.91
CA ASN A 105 14.80 -0.92 -2.85
C ASN A 105 15.29 -0.57 -1.44
N THR A 106 14.57 0.29 -0.72
CA THR A 106 14.83 0.60 0.69
C THR A 106 14.71 -0.65 1.56
N ALA A 107 13.63 -1.43 1.39
CA ALA A 107 13.39 -2.68 2.11
C ALA A 107 14.49 -3.72 1.82
N ARG A 108 14.90 -3.87 0.55
CA ARG A 108 16.01 -4.76 0.16
C ARG A 108 17.31 -4.41 0.86
N VAL A 109 17.65 -3.12 0.88
CA VAL A 109 18.86 -2.65 1.56
C VAL A 109 18.77 -2.88 3.07
N GLN A 110 17.61 -2.64 3.68
CA GLN A 110 17.40 -2.89 5.11
C GLN A 110 17.52 -4.37 5.46
N ALA A 111 16.87 -5.27 4.70
CA ALA A 111 16.96 -6.71 4.90
C ALA A 111 18.41 -7.19 4.83
N GLN A 112 19.16 -6.78 3.80
CA GLN A 112 20.56 -7.17 3.65
C GLN A 112 21.48 -6.57 4.72
N ARG A 113 21.20 -5.35 5.20
CA ARG A 113 21.93 -4.76 6.33
C ARG A 113 21.72 -5.53 7.61
N TYR A 114 20.48 -5.96 7.89
CA TYR A 114 20.17 -6.81 9.03
C TYR A 114 20.93 -8.13 8.93
N THR A 115 20.83 -8.82 7.79
CA THR A 115 21.55 -10.08 7.56
C THR A 115 23.06 -9.91 7.68
N PHE A 116 23.62 -8.81 7.18
CA PHE A 116 25.04 -8.51 7.36
C PHE A 116 25.44 -8.33 8.83
N MET A 117 24.62 -7.65 9.62
CA MET A 117 24.92 -7.32 11.02
C MET A 117 24.71 -8.51 11.96
N TYR A 118 23.63 -9.26 11.79
CA TYR A 118 23.21 -10.33 12.69
C TYR A 118 23.47 -11.74 12.16
N GLN A 119 23.88 -11.87 10.89
CA GLN A 119 24.15 -13.14 10.22
C GLN A 119 22.94 -14.09 10.19
N GLU A 120 21.73 -13.51 10.22
CA GLU A 120 20.47 -14.23 10.13
C GLU A 120 19.45 -13.42 9.28
N PRO A 121 18.48 -14.08 8.62
CA PRO A 121 17.45 -13.38 7.87
C PRO A 121 16.59 -12.48 8.78
N MET A 122 16.27 -11.28 8.30
CA MET A 122 15.46 -10.32 9.06
C MET A 122 14.04 -10.83 9.31
N PRO A 123 13.50 -10.79 10.55
CA PRO A 123 12.11 -11.14 10.82
C PRO A 123 11.13 -10.34 9.95
N VAL A 124 10.06 -10.99 9.47
CA VAL A 124 9.15 -10.40 8.49
C VAL A 124 8.50 -9.14 9.04
N GLU A 125 7.96 -9.22 10.27
CA GLU A 125 7.30 -8.09 10.93
C GLU A 125 8.24 -6.90 11.09
N GLN A 126 9.50 -7.14 11.49
CA GLN A 126 10.48 -6.08 11.70
C GLN A 126 10.80 -5.32 10.40
N LEU A 127 10.88 -6.04 9.28
CA LEU A 127 11.07 -5.44 7.97
C LEU A 127 9.86 -4.58 7.57
N VAL A 128 8.63 -5.08 7.80
CA VAL A 128 7.40 -4.33 7.54
C VAL A 128 7.35 -3.07 8.40
N GLN A 129 7.64 -3.18 9.69
CA GLN A 129 7.67 -2.07 10.63
C GLN A 129 8.66 -0.99 10.18
N SER A 130 9.91 -1.37 9.84
CA SER A 130 10.92 -0.41 9.41
C SER A 130 10.53 0.37 8.14
N LEU A 131 9.81 -0.29 7.23
CA LEU A 131 9.29 0.39 6.03
C LEU A 131 8.09 1.29 6.36
N CYS A 132 7.25 0.88 7.31
CA CYS A 132 6.11 1.64 7.77
C CYS A 132 6.53 2.92 8.52
N ASP A 133 7.58 2.86 9.34
CA ASP A 133 8.19 4.03 9.96
C ASP A 133 8.71 5.01 8.90
N THR A 134 9.29 4.49 7.81
CA THR A 134 9.73 5.31 6.68
C THR A 134 8.54 6.02 6.02
N LYS A 135 7.43 5.32 5.79
CA LYS A 135 6.20 5.90 5.24
C LYS A 135 5.62 6.98 6.17
N GLN A 136 5.56 6.68 7.46
CA GLN A 136 5.03 7.55 8.48
C GLN A 136 5.85 8.86 8.57
N GLY A 137 7.17 8.81 8.41
CA GLY A 137 8.00 10.01 8.36
C GLY A 137 7.56 11.00 7.26
N TYR A 138 7.07 10.51 6.12
CA TYR A 138 6.56 11.34 5.02
C TYR A 138 5.16 11.92 5.28
N THR A 139 4.46 11.47 6.32
CA THR A 139 3.16 12.01 6.76
C THR A 139 3.28 12.93 7.98
N GLN A 140 4.42 12.90 8.67
CA GLN A 140 4.69 13.74 9.85
C GLN A 140 5.57 14.96 9.57
N PHE A 141 6.58 14.82 8.71
CA PHE A 141 7.51 15.91 8.41
C PHE A 141 7.11 16.67 7.14
N GLY A 142 7.10 18.00 7.24
CA GLY A 142 6.66 18.87 6.15
C GLY A 142 7.60 18.85 4.94
N GLY A 143 7.07 19.26 3.78
CA GLY A 143 7.83 19.39 2.54
C GLY A 143 7.89 18.11 1.70
N LEU A 144 7.31 17.01 2.18
CA LEU A 144 7.19 15.74 1.46
C LEU A 144 5.72 15.37 1.31
N ARG A 145 5.39 14.67 0.22
CA ARG A 145 4.05 14.07 0.02
C ARG A 145 4.03 12.64 0.55
N PRO A 146 2.88 12.14 1.06
CA PRO A 146 2.72 10.73 1.38
C PRO A 146 3.00 9.82 0.18
N PHE A 147 3.42 8.59 0.47
CA PHE A 147 3.59 7.57 -0.55
C PHE A 147 2.24 7.07 -1.04
N GLY A 148 2.01 7.08 -2.35
CA GLY A 148 0.76 6.61 -2.96
C GLY A 148 0.71 5.10 -3.15
N VAL A 149 1.17 4.31 -2.18
CA VAL A 149 1.30 2.85 -2.31
C VAL A 149 0.95 2.08 -1.04
N SER A 150 0.16 1.03 -1.22
CA SER A 150 -0.09 -0.02 -0.24
C SER A 150 0.63 -1.30 -0.65
N PHE A 151 1.10 -2.04 0.36
CA PHE A 151 1.82 -3.29 0.17
C PHE A 151 1.08 -4.44 0.85
N LEU A 152 1.12 -5.61 0.22
CA LEU A 152 0.90 -6.90 0.87
C LEU A 152 2.25 -7.61 0.96
N PHE A 153 2.73 -7.85 2.17
CA PHE A 153 3.96 -8.59 2.43
C PHE A 153 3.61 -10.04 2.75
N ALA A 154 4.24 -10.96 2.06
CA ALA A 154 4.21 -12.38 2.36
C ALA A 154 5.62 -12.82 2.71
N GLY A 155 5.77 -13.53 3.82
CA GLY A 155 7.06 -14.08 4.17
C GLY A 155 6.94 -15.25 5.13
N TRP A 156 8.09 -15.85 5.41
CA TRP A 156 8.24 -16.89 6.41
C TRP A 156 9.44 -16.57 7.28
N ASP A 157 9.29 -16.73 8.60
CA ASP A 157 10.43 -16.73 9.52
C ASP A 157 10.34 -17.90 10.51
N LYS A 158 11.45 -18.13 11.22
CA LYS A 158 11.57 -19.24 12.18
C LYS A 158 10.71 -19.03 13.43
N ASN A 159 10.33 -17.79 13.73
CA ASN A 159 9.71 -17.41 15.00
C ASN A 159 8.19 -17.56 14.93
N HIS A 160 7.58 -17.12 13.84
CA HIS A 160 6.14 -17.05 13.65
C HIS A 160 5.65 -17.81 12.40
N GLY A 161 6.56 -18.40 11.63
CA GLY A 161 6.23 -19.16 10.43
C GLY A 161 5.74 -18.25 9.31
N PHE A 162 4.75 -18.74 8.54
CA PHE A 162 4.16 -18.00 7.43
C PHE A 162 3.33 -16.81 7.92
N GLN A 163 3.59 -15.65 7.34
CA GLN A 163 3.00 -14.38 7.74
C GLN A 163 2.55 -13.57 6.54
N LEU A 164 1.42 -12.88 6.70
CA LEU A 164 0.86 -11.96 5.73
C LEU A 164 0.56 -10.63 6.42
N TYR A 165 1.21 -9.56 5.97
CA TYR A 165 1.00 -8.21 6.48
C TYR A 165 0.51 -7.28 5.37
N MET A 166 -0.31 -6.30 5.73
CA MET A 166 -0.73 -5.22 4.84
C MET A 166 -0.25 -3.89 5.42
N SER A 167 0.27 -3.01 4.58
CA SER A 167 0.57 -1.62 4.95
C SER A 167 -0.12 -0.62 4.03
N ASP A 168 -0.48 0.53 4.59
CA ASP A 168 -1.12 1.63 3.87
C ASP A 168 -0.18 2.86 3.74
N PRO A 169 -0.58 3.94 3.05
CA PRO A 169 0.19 5.20 2.94
C PRO A 169 0.46 5.93 4.25
N SER A 170 -0.37 5.71 5.28
CA SER A 170 -0.23 6.41 6.57
C SER A 170 0.98 5.90 7.36
N GLY A 171 1.47 4.70 7.01
CA GLY A 171 2.50 3.99 7.77
C GLY A 171 1.92 3.03 8.81
N ASN A 172 0.62 2.75 8.77
CA ASN A 172 0.06 1.68 9.57
C ASN A 172 0.28 0.33 8.88
N TYR A 173 0.53 -0.71 9.68
CA TYR A 173 0.53 -2.09 9.22
C TYR A 173 -0.29 -2.99 10.14
N SER A 174 -0.79 -4.10 9.58
CA SER A 174 -1.58 -5.10 10.30
C SER A 174 -1.37 -6.48 9.71
N GLY A 175 -1.44 -7.51 10.56
CA GLY A 175 -1.37 -8.92 10.15
C GLY A 175 -2.74 -9.47 9.73
N TRP A 176 -2.77 -10.32 8.71
CA TRP A 176 -4.00 -10.82 8.11
C TRP A 176 -3.94 -12.32 7.81
N LYS A 177 -5.09 -13.00 7.84
CA LYS A 177 -5.24 -14.35 7.27
C LYS A 177 -5.53 -14.29 5.77
N ALA A 178 -6.30 -13.29 5.35
CA ALA A 178 -6.52 -12.95 3.96
C ALA A 178 -6.74 -11.44 3.88
N ALA A 179 -6.15 -10.80 2.89
CA ALA A 179 -6.28 -9.37 2.67
C ALA A 179 -6.33 -9.08 1.17
N ALA A 180 -7.04 -8.02 0.81
CA ALA A 180 -7.09 -7.54 -0.55
C ALA A 180 -6.96 -6.01 -0.57
N ILE A 181 -6.08 -5.50 -1.41
CA ILE A 181 -6.05 -4.10 -1.78
C ILE A 181 -6.82 -4.02 -3.10
N ILE A 182 -8.07 -3.56 -3.03
CA ILE A 182 -8.99 -3.61 -4.17
C ILE A 182 -9.03 -2.24 -4.85
N GLY A 183 -8.86 -2.26 -6.17
CA GLY A 183 -9.20 -1.16 -7.05
C GLY A 183 -10.70 -1.13 -7.32
N MET A 184 -11.37 -0.05 -6.89
CA MET A 184 -12.80 0.23 -6.90
C MET A 184 -13.66 -0.75 -6.08
N ILE A 185 -14.23 -0.15 -5.03
CA ILE A 185 -15.32 -0.63 -4.20
C ILE A 185 -16.40 -1.24 -5.11
N HIS A 186 -16.99 -2.36 -4.68
CA HIS A 186 -18.01 -3.18 -5.36
C HIS A 186 -17.45 -4.44 -6.05
N VAL A 187 -17.60 -5.55 -5.33
CA VAL A 187 -17.53 -6.93 -5.83
C VAL A 187 -16.12 -7.44 -6.14
N ALA A 188 -15.45 -7.94 -5.10
CA ALA A 188 -14.67 -9.17 -5.28
C ALA A 188 -15.66 -10.26 -5.71
N SER A 189 -15.97 -10.29 -7.00
CA SER A 189 -16.85 -11.28 -7.62
C SER A 189 -16.20 -12.65 -7.48
N PRO A 190 -16.97 -13.72 -7.20
CA PRO A 190 -16.45 -15.10 -7.22
C PRO A 190 -15.83 -15.50 -8.58
N SER A 191 -15.99 -14.67 -9.61
CA SER A 191 -15.47 -14.88 -10.97
C SER A 191 -14.33 -13.90 -11.32
N LEU A 192 -13.21 -13.94 -10.59
CA LEU A 192 -12.01 -13.20 -11.01
C LEU A 192 -11.28 -13.97 -12.13
N CYS A 193 -11.80 -13.90 -13.35
CA CYS A 193 -11.15 -14.41 -14.56
C CYS A 193 -10.25 -13.31 -15.16
N VAL A 194 -9.19 -12.95 -14.44
CA VAL A 194 -8.14 -12.05 -14.93
C VAL A 194 -6.83 -12.82 -14.93
N ARG A 195 -5.85 -12.40 -15.73
CA ARG A 195 -4.53 -13.04 -15.79
C ARG A 195 -3.83 -12.85 -14.45
N VAL A 196 -3.99 -13.82 -13.56
CA VAL A 196 -3.47 -13.85 -12.20
C VAL A 196 -2.03 -14.35 -12.23
N TYR A 197 -1.12 -13.60 -11.61
CA TYR A 197 0.20 -14.10 -11.28
C TYR A 197 0.18 -14.57 -9.83
N PHE A 198 0.71 -15.76 -9.59
CA PHE A 198 0.88 -16.32 -8.25
C PHE A 198 2.33 -16.16 -7.82
N TYR A 199 2.55 -15.63 -6.63
CA TYR A 199 3.81 -15.80 -5.91
C TYR A 199 3.54 -16.64 -4.68
N VAL A 200 4.16 -17.83 -4.63
CA VAL A 200 4.03 -18.74 -3.50
C VAL A 200 5.34 -18.70 -2.73
N VAL A 201 5.26 -18.29 -1.47
CA VAL A 201 6.37 -18.48 -0.53
C VAL A 201 6.18 -19.87 0.09
N MET A 202 7.08 -20.79 -0.23
CA MET A 202 7.16 -22.14 0.35
C MET A 202 8.45 -22.25 1.18
N ASN A 203 8.45 -23.18 2.14
CA ASN A 203 9.62 -23.52 2.97
C ASN A 203 10.76 -24.11 2.12
#